data_AF-A0A139AAB1-F1
#
_entry.id   AF-A0A139AAB1-F1
#
_cell.length_a   1.000
_cell.length_b   1.000
_cell.length_c   1.000
_cell.angle_alpha   90.00
_cell.angle_beta   90.00
_cell.angle_gamma   90.00
#
_symmetry.space_group_name_H-M   'P 1'
#
loop_
_entity.id
_entity.type
_entity.pdbx_description
1 polymer ?
#
loop_
_entity_poly.entity_id
_entity_poly.type
_entity_poly.pdbx_seq_one_letter_code
_entity_poly.pdbx_strand_id
1 'polypeptide(L)'
;IYPAGSNIVFLNPELKTQKFLPVSERGDTICALAVSSDRQFLAVAESTRGSAPIINIYELATLRRRKILTGYCDNSAAGAAGNENEEARDFVALSFSADSKYLAAMSGGPDWTLHYFAWEKVGDSQSKSSQLGDSASSSAAAVQQMSINPDDASLLCCTGPRLLKMFEYLDGKFTETDLMTKLADKIFVADFRCHAFLDSAHVFVGTGVGNVHLIRLHSQQPKVMSGSATSTAMPVEYVAVTARGFYVAGMAGYVALFEKTSVGDWKLTRRILLPDGCEKVSAMSVSLGGDWVIISAEGSGGGGTIARAAVTWGEGDDVSFSSVTPLNHTQTITGLSVCPRRPIAVTTSLDRTIKVWNYVTATLEFFKSFAEEALSVALHPSGLYAVVGFSDKLRVMTLLMDDARVTKEISIRGCREVCFSNGGQIFAAANNTSIQLFNTWTAEPLATLKGHNGRVRSLYFTATDAHLVSAGVDGAIYVWNVREGKRESEYIQKSVMWHCAIGNPDGKTVWAVGNDKTLKEVSDSMLIKELECNTTLTQLVLSHTGRMLFAGLSSHYS
;
A
#
# COMPACT_ATOMS: atom_id res chain seq x y z
N ILE A 1 -0.85 -2.25 12.12
CA ILE A 1 -1.59 -1.15 11.46
C ILE A 1 -0.64 -0.55 10.43
N TYR A 2 -1.07 -0.39 9.17
CA TYR A 2 -0.21 0.18 8.12
C TYR A 2 -1.04 0.88 7.05
N PRO A 3 -0.48 1.86 6.32
CA PRO A 3 -1.14 2.44 5.16
C PRO A 3 -0.99 1.54 3.92
N ALA A 4 -2.04 1.51 3.08
CA ALA A 4 -2.09 0.85 1.78
C ALA A 4 -2.92 1.71 0.82
N GLY A 5 -2.24 2.51 -0.01
CA GLY A 5 -2.89 3.54 -0.82
C GLY A 5 -3.63 4.54 0.07
N SER A 6 -4.88 4.83 -0.26
CA SER A 6 -5.79 5.71 0.51
C SER A 6 -6.53 4.99 1.64
N ASN A 7 -6.01 3.87 2.13
CA ASN A 7 -6.61 3.09 3.22
C ASN A 7 -5.60 2.77 4.32
N ILE A 8 -6.07 2.72 5.56
CA ILE A 8 -5.36 2.17 6.71
C ILE A 8 -5.84 0.74 6.91
N VAL A 9 -4.90 -0.18 7.03
CA VAL A 9 -5.18 -1.60 7.22
C VAL A 9 -4.86 -2.02 8.65
N PHE A 10 -5.87 -2.61 9.30
CA PHE A 10 -5.77 -3.28 10.58
C PHE A 10 -5.70 -4.77 10.33
N LEU A 11 -4.50 -5.31 10.42
CA LEU A 11 -4.24 -6.73 10.26
C LEU A 11 -4.21 -7.43 11.61
N ASN A 12 -4.99 -8.50 11.74
CA ASN A 12 -4.78 -9.52 12.76
C ASN A 12 -4.06 -10.72 12.11
N PRO A 13 -2.76 -10.93 12.36
CA PRO A 13 -2.00 -11.99 11.72
C PRO A 13 -2.40 -13.39 12.20
N GLU A 14 -2.84 -13.52 13.45
CA GLU A 14 -3.28 -14.81 14.03
C GLU A 14 -4.58 -15.29 13.40
N LEU A 15 -5.56 -14.38 13.25
CA LEU A 15 -6.86 -14.67 12.64
C LEU A 15 -6.84 -14.54 11.10
N LYS A 16 -5.75 -14.03 10.52
CA LYS A 16 -5.62 -13.68 9.08
C LYS A 16 -6.72 -12.74 8.56
N THR A 17 -7.30 -11.92 9.44
CA THR A 17 -8.36 -10.97 9.08
C THR A 17 -7.84 -9.56 8.92
N GLN A 18 -8.51 -8.80 8.06
CA GLN A 18 -8.21 -7.39 7.81
C GLN A 18 -9.44 -6.53 8.02
N LYS A 19 -9.23 -5.34 8.57
CA LYS A 19 -10.20 -4.25 8.52
C LYS A 19 -9.58 -3.05 7.82
N PHE A 20 -10.39 -2.33 7.06
CA PHE A 20 -9.96 -1.17 6.30
C PHE A 20 -10.63 0.07 6.85
N LEU A 21 -9.86 1.15 6.99
CA LEU A 21 -10.35 2.48 7.27
C LEU A 21 -9.87 3.39 6.13
N PRO A 22 -10.75 3.83 5.22
CA PRO A 22 -10.37 4.75 4.17
C PRO A 22 -9.96 6.11 4.77
N VAL A 23 -9.17 6.87 4.01
CA VAL A 23 -8.98 8.31 4.28
C VAL A 23 -10.34 9.01 4.35
N SER A 24 -10.37 10.12 5.07
CA SER A 24 -11.59 10.91 5.18
C SER A 24 -12.02 11.48 3.83
N GLU A 25 -13.27 11.94 3.72
CA GLU A 25 -13.81 12.54 2.48
C GLU A 25 -12.98 13.72 1.94
N ARG A 26 -12.20 14.38 2.80
CA ARG A 26 -11.30 15.49 2.42
C ARG A 26 -9.86 15.04 2.18
N GLY A 27 -9.51 13.84 2.64
CA GLY A 27 -8.16 13.29 2.58
C GLY A 27 -7.87 12.67 1.22
N ASP A 28 -6.66 12.86 0.72
CA ASP A 28 -6.18 12.27 -0.53
C ASP A 28 -5.19 11.13 -0.25
N THR A 29 -4.11 11.42 0.50
CA THR A 29 -3.08 10.44 0.85
C THR A 29 -2.79 10.44 2.35
N ILE A 30 -2.34 9.30 2.87
CA ILE A 30 -1.92 9.16 4.27
C ILE A 30 -0.44 9.53 4.35
N CYS A 31 -0.11 10.56 5.13
CA CYS A 31 1.26 11.09 5.20
C CYS A 31 2.02 10.58 6.44
N ALA A 32 1.32 10.44 7.57
CA ALA A 32 1.90 9.93 8.82
C ALA A 32 0.83 9.27 9.70
N LEU A 33 1.26 8.34 10.56
CA LEU A 33 0.40 7.62 11.51
C LEU A 33 1.07 7.57 12.87
N ALA A 34 0.29 7.68 13.95
CA ALA A 34 0.75 7.38 15.31
C ALA A 34 -0.33 6.66 16.10
N VAL A 35 0.07 5.66 16.89
CA VAL A 35 -0.82 4.96 17.83
C VAL A 35 -0.49 5.46 19.23
N SER A 36 -1.53 5.74 20.02
CA SER A 36 -1.35 6.18 21.40
C SER A 36 -0.77 5.05 22.28
N SER A 37 -0.06 5.42 23.34
CA SER A 37 0.65 4.46 24.20
C SER A 37 -0.30 3.48 24.92
N ASP A 38 -1.52 3.93 25.22
CA ASP A 38 -2.62 3.13 25.79
C ASP A 38 -3.38 2.29 24.75
N ARG A 39 -3.01 2.42 23.47
CA ARG A 39 -3.61 1.73 22.31
C ARG A 39 -5.11 2.00 22.15
N GLN A 40 -5.60 3.11 22.67
CA GLN A 40 -7.00 3.54 22.50
C GLN A 40 -7.21 4.39 21.26
N PHE A 41 -6.19 5.10 20.80
CA PHE A 41 -6.31 6.08 19.73
C PHE A 41 -5.30 5.88 18.60
N LEU A 42 -5.74 6.25 17.39
CA LEU A 42 -4.93 6.33 16.18
C LEU A 42 -5.04 7.74 15.64
N ALA A 43 -3.89 8.41 15.50
CA ALA A 43 -3.78 9.66 14.74
C ALA A 43 -3.37 9.35 13.31
N VAL A 44 -4.07 9.96 12.36
CA VAL A 44 -3.86 9.80 10.92
C VAL A 44 -3.70 11.19 10.32
N ALA A 45 -2.50 11.50 9.84
CA ALA A 45 -2.28 12.68 9.02
C ALA A 45 -2.66 12.38 7.57
N GLU A 46 -3.53 13.21 7.02
CA GLU A 46 -4.00 13.12 5.65
C GLU A 46 -3.66 14.42 4.91
N SER A 47 -3.06 14.28 3.73
CA SER A 47 -2.98 15.38 2.77
C SER A 47 -4.38 15.71 2.27
N THR A 48 -4.60 16.95 1.86
CA THR A 48 -5.87 17.37 1.27
C THR A 48 -5.59 18.14 -0.03
N ARG A 49 -6.44 17.96 -1.04
CA ARG A 49 -6.25 18.66 -2.33
C ARG A 49 -6.73 20.11 -2.22
N GLY A 50 -5.81 21.04 -2.42
CA GLY A 50 -6.13 22.48 -2.45
C GLY A 50 -6.61 23.05 -1.11
N SER A 51 -6.36 22.35 0.01
CA SER A 51 -6.65 22.84 1.35
C SER A 51 -5.56 22.44 2.36
N ALA A 52 -5.69 22.89 3.62
CA ALA A 52 -4.76 22.52 4.67
C ALA A 52 -4.82 21.02 5.00
N PRO A 53 -3.69 20.34 5.26
CA PRO A 53 -3.70 18.96 5.69
C PRO A 53 -4.33 18.84 7.08
N ILE A 54 -4.85 17.65 7.36
CA ILE A 54 -5.63 17.38 8.56
C ILE A 54 -5.04 16.20 9.31
N ILE A 55 -5.28 16.15 10.61
CA ILE A 55 -5.00 14.97 11.43
C ILE A 55 -6.31 14.47 12.02
N ASN A 56 -6.75 13.30 11.59
CA ASN A 56 -7.92 12.63 12.16
C ASN A 56 -7.51 11.78 13.36
N ILE A 57 -8.19 11.91 14.49
CA ILE A 57 -8.03 11.05 15.66
C ILE A 57 -9.19 10.05 15.69
N TYR A 58 -8.87 8.76 15.63
CA TYR A 58 -9.83 7.66 15.68
C TYR A 58 -9.70 6.88 16.99
N GLU A 59 -10.83 6.43 17.54
CA GLU A 59 -10.85 5.43 18.60
C GLU A 59 -10.61 4.04 17.99
N LEU A 60 -9.58 3.32 18.42
CA LEU A 60 -9.14 2.06 17.82
C LEU A 60 -10.16 0.92 17.98
N ALA A 61 -10.91 0.90 19.08
CA ALA A 61 -11.90 -0.14 19.34
C ALA A 61 -13.09 -0.07 18.37
N THR A 62 -13.53 1.14 18.02
CA THR A 62 -14.75 1.37 17.24
C THR A 62 -14.48 1.90 15.83
N LEU A 63 -13.25 2.35 15.55
CA LEU A 63 -12.84 3.12 14.38
C LEU A 63 -13.68 4.38 14.14
N ARG A 64 -14.32 4.91 15.19
CA ARG A 64 -15.04 6.18 15.12
C ARG A 64 -14.07 7.33 15.24
N ARG A 65 -14.23 8.32 14.36
CA ARG A 65 -13.48 9.57 14.44
C ARG A 65 -13.92 10.38 15.66
N ARG A 66 -12.98 10.69 16.54
CA ARG A 66 -13.16 11.47 17.76
C ARG A 66 -12.92 12.96 17.53
N LYS A 67 -11.91 13.31 16.73
CA LYS A 67 -11.46 14.69 16.54
C LYS A 67 -10.81 14.87 15.17
N ILE A 68 -10.86 16.08 14.65
CA ILE A 68 -10.04 16.55 13.53
C ILE A 68 -9.17 17.68 14.08
N LEU A 69 -7.87 17.57 13.88
CA LEU A 69 -6.91 18.60 14.23
C LEU A 69 -6.39 19.22 12.93
N THR A 70 -6.20 20.53 12.97
CA THR A 70 -5.65 21.31 11.88
C THR A 70 -4.52 22.13 12.45
N GLY A 71 -3.33 22.01 11.87
CA GLY A 71 -2.25 22.95 12.16
C GLY A 71 -2.50 24.25 11.43
N TYR A 72 -2.20 25.37 12.06
CA TYR A 72 -1.98 26.61 11.32
C TYR A 72 -0.67 26.48 10.55
N CYS A 73 -0.76 26.11 9.28
CA CYS A 73 0.24 26.54 8.30
C CYS A 73 -0.04 28.01 7.97
N ASP A 74 0.03 28.88 8.98
CA ASP A 74 -0.16 30.32 8.83
C ASP A 74 1.03 30.90 8.06
N ASN A 75 0.79 31.26 6.80
CA ASN A 75 1.45 32.42 6.21
C ASN A 75 0.66 33.67 6.63
N SER A 76 0.76 34.09 7.89
CA SER A 76 0.21 35.39 8.34
C SER A 76 1.03 36.59 7.82
N ALA A 77 1.65 36.45 6.65
CA ALA A 77 2.16 37.55 5.82
C ALA A 77 1.62 37.52 4.38
N ALA A 78 0.76 36.56 3.99
CA ALA A 78 0.26 36.42 2.61
C ALA A 78 -1.24 36.73 2.43
N GLY A 79 -1.91 37.29 3.45
CA GLY A 79 -3.27 37.83 3.33
C GLY A 79 -3.39 39.16 2.55
N ALA A 80 -2.29 39.68 1.99
CA ALA A 80 -2.27 40.99 1.32
C ALA A 80 -1.85 40.96 -0.16
N ALA A 81 -1.52 39.80 -0.73
CA ALA A 81 -1.20 39.70 -2.16
C ALA A 81 -1.73 38.37 -2.70
N GLY A 82 -2.69 38.44 -3.63
CA GLY A 82 -3.36 37.29 -4.25
C GLY A 82 -2.44 36.41 -5.07
N ASN A 83 -1.57 35.64 -4.42
CA ASN A 83 -0.85 34.53 -5.01
C ASN A 83 -1.62 33.24 -4.73
N GLU A 84 -2.34 32.75 -5.74
CA GLU A 84 -3.15 31.53 -5.71
C GLU A 84 -2.31 30.22 -5.74
N ASN A 85 -1.01 30.28 -5.42
CA ASN A 85 -0.04 29.18 -5.65
C ASN A 85 0.75 28.73 -4.41
N GLU A 86 0.21 28.86 -3.19
CA GLU A 86 0.85 28.32 -1.98
C GLU A 86 0.14 27.05 -1.48
N GLU A 87 0.70 25.90 -1.82
CA GLU A 87 0.24 24.59 -1.34
C GLU A 87 0.46 24.44 0.17
N ALA A 88 -0.59 24.05 0.89
CA ALA A 88 -0.48 23.70 2.29
C ALA A 88 0.44 22.48 2.49
N ARG A 89 1.21 22.46 3.59
CA ARG A 89 2.31 21.51 3.81
C ARG A 89 1.89 20.32 4.65
N ASP A 90 1.91 19.12 4.06
CA ASP A 90 1.59 17.85 4.72
C ASP A 90 2.36 17.62 6.03
N PHE A 91 1.74 16.88 6.96
CA PHE A 91 2.43 16.42 8.16
C PHE A 91 3.28 15.18 7.85
N VAL A 92 4.56 15.22 8.23
CA VAL A 92 5.53 14.16 7.94
C VAL A 92 5.76 13.22 9.13
N ALA A 93 5.45 13.65 10.35
CA ALA A 93 5.64 12.85 11.56
C ALA A 93 4.59 13.19 12.61
N LEU A 94 4.19 12.18 13.38
CA LEU A 94 3.24 12.27 14.49
C LEU A 94 3.80 11.50 15.69
N SER A 95 3.57 12.01 16.90
CA SER A 95 3.92 11.32 18.15
C SER A 95 2.94 11.67 19.25
N PHE A 96 2.35 10.67 19.89
CA PHE A 96 1.57 10.87 21.11
C PHE A 96 2.49 11.02 22.33
N SER A 97 2.02 11.74 23.35
CA SER A 97 2.58 11.64 24.70
C SER A 97 2.21 10.29 25.33
N ALA A 98 2.96 9.86 26.35
CA ALA A 98 2.69 8.59 27.01
C ALA A 98 1.32 8.54 27.72
N ASP A 99 0.86 9.67 28.24
CA ASP A 99 -0.49 9.80 28.82
C ASP A 99 -1.60 9.95 27.76
N SER A 100 -1.24 9.95 26.47
CA SER A 100 -2.14 10.08 25.32
C SER A 100 -2.94 11.38 25.26
N LYS A 101 -2.64 12.38 26.10
CA LYS A 101 -3.36 13.68 26.12
C LYS A 101 -2.83 14.68 25.11
N TYR A 102 -1.58 14.52 24.70
CA TYR A 102 -0.90 15.40 23.77
C TYR A 102 -0.52 14.65 22.50
N LEU A 103 -0.53 15.39 21.40
CA LEU A 103 -0.04 14.94 20.10
C LEU A 103 0.91 16.00 19.55
N ALA A 104 2.14 15.60 19.26
CA ALA A 104 3.05 16.39 18.46
C ALA A 104 2.88 16.03 16.98
N ALA A 105 2.99 17.03 16.11
CA ALA A 105 2.99 16.85 14.66
C ALA A 105 4.06 17.74 14.02
N MET A 106 4.77 17.22 13.02
CA MET A 106 5.76 17.98 12.26
C MET A 106 5.23 18.23 10.84
N SER A 107 5.18 19.49 10.40
CA SER A 107 4.86 19.83 9.01
C SER A 107 6.08 19.61 8.10
N GLY A 108 5.84 19.45 6.80
CA GLY A 108 6.89 19.39 5.79
C GLY A 108 7.68 20.70 5.65
N GLY A 109 8.81 20.62 4.95
CA GLY A 109 9.66 21.77 4.63
C GLY A 109 9.02 22.80 3.68
N PRO A 110 9.62 23.99 3.53
CA PRO A 110 10.94 24.39 4.07
C PRO A 110 10.92 24.88 5.53
N ASP A 111 9.74 25.20 6.09
CA ASP A 111 9.64 25.87 7.40
C ASP A 111 9.71 24.90 8.59
N TRP A 112 9.39 23.62 8.37
CA TRP A 112 9.47 22.54 9.36
C TRP A 112 8.85 22.93 10.70
N THR A 113 7.53 23.15 10.70
CA THR A 113 6.82 23.63 11.89
C THR A 113 6.45 22.47 12.81
N LEU A 114 6.90 22.55 14.06
CA LEU A 114 6.50 21.66 15.14
C LEU A 114 5.19 22.17 15.75
N HIS A 115 4.16 21.32 15.75
CA HIS A 115 2.86 21.57 16.36
C HIS A 115 2.68 20.68 17.60
N TYR A 116 2.10 21.23 18.66
CA TYR A 116 1.73 20.51 19.89
C TYR A 116 0.25 20.73 20.21
N PHE A 117 -0.51 19.64 20.19
CA PHE A 117 -1.95 19.64 20.41
C PHE A 117 -2.28 19.01 21.77
N ALA A 118 -3.04 19.71 22.60
CA ALA A 118 -3.75 19.11 23.74
C ALA A 118 -5.12 18.59 23.26
N TRP A 119 -5.10 17.54 22.45
CA TRP A 119 -6.21 17.18 21.55
C TRP A 119 -7.51 16.75 22.27
N GLU A 120 -7.41 16.27 23.52
CA GLU A 120 -8.57 15.90 24.34
C GLU A 120 -9.33 17.10 24.92
N LYS A 121 -8.71 18.29 24.96
CA LYS A 121 -9.37 19.47 25.53
C LYS A 121 -10.61 19.85 24.72
N VAL A 122 -11.70 20.12 25.43
CA VAL A 122 -12.97 20.57 24.84
C VAL A 122 -12.78 22.00 24.32
N GLY A 123 -13.21 22.27 23.09
CA GLY A 123 -13.19 23.60 22.48
C GLY A 123 -11.92 23.95 21.70
N ASP A 124 -10.74 23.82 22.30
CA ASP A 124 -9.50 24.32 21.69
C ASP A 124 -8.78 23.22 20.88
N SER A 125 -8.95 23.27 19.55
CA SER A 125 -8.28 22.33 18.62
C SER A 125 -7.04 22.94 17.99
N GLN A 126 -6.65 24.15 18.42
CA GLN A 126 -5.50 24.86 17.90
C GLN A 126 -4.22 24.32 18.52
N SER A 127 -3.23 24.01 17.68
CA SER A 127 -1.88 23.70 18.14
C SER A 127 -1.18 24.95 18.67
N LYS A 128 -0.28 24.76 19.64
CA LYS A 128 0.87 25.67 19.78
C LYS A 128 1.96 25.25 18.80
N SER A 129 2.59 26.19 18.13
CA SER A 129 3.56 25.91 17.07
C SER A 129 4.91 26.62 17.26
N SER A 130 5.97 26.04 16.69
CA SER A 130 7.31 26.62 16.62
C SER A 130 7.97 26.20 15.30
N GLN A 131 8.54 27.15 14.55
CA GLN A 131 9.25 26.89 13.30
C GLN A 131 10.70 26.46 13.58
N LEU A 132 11.19 25.44 12.86
CA LEU A 132 12.59 24.99 12.96
C LEU A 132 13.52 25.63 11.92
N GLY A 133 12.97 26.14 10.81
CA GLY A 133 13.74 26.76 9.73
C GLY A 133 14.11 28.23 10.01
N ASP A 134 15.37 28.60 9.79
CA ASP A 134 15.76 30.02 9.67
C ASP A 134 15.21 30.57 8.35
N SER A 135 14.33 31.56 8.42
CA SER A 135 13.81 32.29 7.25
C SER A 135 14.89 32.98 6.40
N ALA A 136 16.14 32.99 6.87
CA ALA A 136 17.28 33.66 6.25
C ALA A 136 18.36 32.73 5.66
N SER A 137 18.24 31.40 5.77
CA SER A 137 19.25 30.45 5.23
C SER A 137 18.67 29.49 4.20
N SER A 138 19.30 29.41 3.02
CA SER A 138 18.83 28.62 1.86
C SER A 138 18.99 27.09 2.01
N SER A 139 19.18 26.58 3.22
CA SER A 139 19.36 25.15 3.51
C SER A 139 18.78 24.81 4.89
N ALA A 140 17.48 25.01 5.10
CA ALA A 140 16.80 24.47 6.28
C ALA A 140 16.99 22.94 6.31
N ALA A 141 17.54 22.42 7.42
CA ALA A 141 17.83 21.00 7.58
C ALA A 141 16.53 20.19 7.66
N ALA A 142 16.37 19.20 6.78
CA ALA A 142 15.14 18.43 6.68
C ALA A 142 14.88 17.61 7.94
N VAL A 143 13.67 17.65 8.51
CA VAL A 143 13.29 16.77 9.62
C VAL A 143 12.87 15.41 9.07
N GLN A 144 13.51 14.34 9.54
CA GLN A 144 13.18 12.97 9.15
C GLN A 144 12.35 12.25 10.22
N GLN A 145 12.59 12.54 11.50
CA GLN A 145 11.85 11.94 12.60
C GLN A 145 11.61 12.96 13.71
N MET A 146 10.45 12.85 14.36
CA MET A 146 10.10 13.61 15.56
C MET A 146 9.40 12.68 16.55
N SER A 147 9.74 12.78 17.84
CA SER A 147 9.01 12.09 18.90
C SER A 147 8.98 12.89 20.21
N ILE A 148 7.93 12.65 21.00
CA ILE A 148 7.81 13.10 22.38
C ILE A 148 8.54 12.09 23.28
N ASN A 149 9.22 12.56 24.32
CA ASN A 149 9.82 11.68 25.31
C ASN A 149 8.72 10.86 26.03
N PRO A 150 8.86 9.53 26.11
CA PRO A 150 7.85 8.66 26.71
C PRO A 150 7.67 8.84 28.22
N ASP A 151 8.68 9.37 28.92
CA ASP A 151 8.62 9.61 30.37
C ASP A 151 8.36 11.08 30.72
N ASP A 152 8.55 11.99 29.74
CA ASP A 152 8.41 13.43 29.93
C ASP A 152 7.74 14.09 28.72
N ALA A 153 6.44 14.35 28.82
CA ALA A 153 5.68 14.93 27.72
C ALA A 153 6.17 16.34 27.33
N SER A 154 6.88 17.06 28.22
CA SER A 154 7.43 18.39 27.92
C SER A 154 8.61 18.32 26.95
N LEU A 155 9.29 17.18 26.82
CA LEU A 155 10.52 17.07 26.05
C LEU A 155 10.28 16.40 24.69
N LEU A 156 10.76 17.02 23.62
CA LEU A 156 10.64 16.52 22.25
C LEU A 156 12.00 16.46 21.57
N CYS A 157 12.19 15.47 20.69
CA CYS A 157 13.38 15.32 19.86
C CYS A 157 13.02 15.38 18.38
N CYS A 158 13.84 16.08 17.59
CA CYS A 158 13.78 16.10 16.14
C CYS A 158 15.15 15.73 15.55
N THR A 159 15.17 14.81 14.60
CA THR A 159 16.39 14.37 13.90
C THR A 159 16.27 14.48 12.39
N GLY A 160 17.39 14.73 11.73
CA GLY A 160 17.55 14.73 10.29
C GLY A 160 18.98 15.11 9.85
N PRO A 161 19.22 15.26 8.54
CA PRO A 161 20.55 15.61 8.03
C PRO A 161 21.03 16.94 8.62
N ARG A 162 22.12 16.92 9.37
CA ARG A 162 22.68 18.04 10.15
C ARG A 162 21.72 18.61 11.22
N LEU A 163 20.72 17.84 11.64
CA LEU A 163 19.71 18.25 12.61
C LEU A 163 19.61 17.22 13.75
N LEU A 164 19.92 17.68 14.96
CA LEU A 164 19.54 17.01 16.20
C LEU A 164 19.13 18.12 17.16
N LYS A 165 17.82 18.35 17.28
CA LYS A 165 17.26 19.39 18.15
C LYS A 165 16.40 18.76 19.23
N MET A 166 16.45 19.37 20.41
CA MET A 166 15.57 19.05 21.52
C MET A 166 14.79 20.30 21.91
N PHE A 167 13.50 20.13 22.14
CA PHE A 167 12.60 21.19 22.57
C PHE A 167 11.98 20.82 23.90
N GLU A 168 11.96 21.77 24.82
CA GLU A 168 11.15 21.72 26.02
C GLU A 168 9.89 22.57 25.79
N TYR A 169 8.72 22.01 26.11
CA TYR A 169 7.42 22.63 25.98
C TYR A 169 6.85 22.87 27.38
N LEU A 170 6.80 24.14 27.78
CA LEU A 170 6.29 24.56 29.07
C LEU A 170 5.38 25.77 28.88
N ASP A 171 4.20 25.74 29.53
CA ASP A 171 3.24 26.85 29.55
C ASP A 171 2.90 27.45 28.16
N GLY A 172 2.78 26.57 27.16
CA GLY A 172 2.38 26.98 25.80
C GLY A 172 3.52 27.48 24.92
N LYS A 173 4.77 27.44 25.40
CA LYS A 173 5.96 27.92 24.69
C LYS A 173 6.97 26.80 24.50
N PHE A 174 7.61 26.79 23.34
CA PHE A 174 8.77 25.96 23.05
C PHE A 174 10.06 26.70 23.37
N THR A 175 11.00 26.00 24.01
CA THR A 175 12.38 26.43 24.20
C THR A 175 13.33 25.37 23.64
N GLU A 176 14.13 25.76 22.65
CA GLU A 176 15.18 24.90 22.10
C GLU A 176 16.33 24.77 23.12
N THR A 177 16.80 23.55 23.35
CA THR A 177 17.99 23.33 24.18
C THR A 177 19.27 23.52 23.34
N ASP A 178 20.33 24.03 23.96
CA ASP A 178 21.65 24.20 23.33
C ASP A 178 22.45 22.89 23.20
N LEU A 179 21.79 21.79 22.82
CA LEU A 179 22.38 20.44 22.83
C LEU A 179 23.52 20.30 21.82
N MET A 180 23.34 20.79 20.58
CA MET A 180 24.32 20.62 19.50
C MET A 180 25.63 21.35 19.79
N THR A 181 25.56 22.58 20.29
CA THR A 181 26.75 23.34 20.70
C THR A 181 27.54 22.58 21.76
N LYS A 182 26.84 21.96 22.73
CA LYS A 182 27.47 21.15 23.79
C LYS A 182 28.03 19.80 23.30
N LEU A 183 27.63 19.34 22.12
CA LEU A 183 28.05 18.07 21.52
C LEU A 183 29.07 18.24 20.39
N ALA A 184 29.36 19.47 19.95
CA ALA A 184 30.19 19.75 18.77
C ALA A 184 31.56 19.04 18.79
N ASP A 185 32.21 18.97 19.96
CA ASP A 185 33.52 18.31 20.13
C ASP A 185 33.41 16.77 20.30
N LYS A 186 32.20 16.24 20.49
CA LYS A 186 31.96 14.83 20.86
C LYS A 186 31.34 14.00 19.74
N ILE A 187 30.56 14.63 18.86
CA ILE A 187 29.89 13.97 17.74
C ILE A 187 30.16 14.80 16.48
N PHE A 188 31.13 14.38 15.68
CA PHE A 188 31.35 14.94 14.35
C PHE A 188 30.51 14.15 13.33
N VAL A 189 29.20 14.35 13.36
CA VAL A 189 28.27 13.66 12.46
C VAL A 189 27.32 14.66 11.84
N ALA A 190 27.37 14.77 10.51
CA ALA A 190 26.52 15.65 9.72
C ALA A 190 25.19 15.00 9.30
N ASP A 191 24.89 13.76 9.71
CA ASP A 191 23.74 13.02 9.21
C ASP A 191 23.12 12.12 10.28
N PHE A 192 22.19 12.69 11.04
CA PHE A 192 21.35 11.96 12.00
C PHE A 192 20.10 11.45 11.28
N ARG A 193 19.85 10.14 11.37
CA ARG A 193 18.77 9.48 10.61
C ARG A 193 17.57 9.14 11.47
N CYS A 194 17.83 8.74 12.71
CA CYS A 194 16.79 8.33 13.63
C CYS A 194 17.19 8.53 15.09
N HIS A 195 16.19 8.50 15.97
CA HIS A 195 16.36 8.48 17.41
C HIS A 195 15.34 7.58 18.10
N ALA A 196 15.66 7.19 19.33
CA ALA A 196 14.73 6.55 20.24
C ALA A 196 15.09 6.89 21.69
N PHE A 197 14.11 7.38 22.45
CA PHE A 197 14.29 7.60 23.88
C PHE A 197 14.43 6.27 24.61
N LEU A 198 15.44 6.20 25.49
CA LEU A 198 15.61 5.10 26.43
C LEU A 198 14.84 5.35 27.72
N ASP A 199 14.91 6.60 28.19
CA ASP A 199 14.21 7.09 29.37
C ASP A 199 14.09 8.64 29.30
N SER A 200 13.60 9.27 30.36
CA SER A 200 13.52 10.74 30.47
C SER A 200 14.85 11.48 30.23
N ALA A 201 16.00 10.85 30.49
CA ALA A 201 17.30 11.49 30.45
C ALA A 201 18.26 10.99 29.36
N HIS A 202 17.90 9.93 28.63
CA HIS A 202 18.77 9.30 27.65
C HIS A 202 18.07 9.07 26.31
N VAL A 203 18.78 9.37 25.23
CA VAL A 203 18.29 9.17 23.85
C VAL A 203 19.37 8.46 23.03
N PHE A 204 18.96 7.42 22.30
CA PHE A 204 19.77 6.85 21.24
C PHE A 204 19.60 7.64 19.96
N VAL A 205 20.69 7.85 19.23
CA VAL A 205 20.70 8.52 17.92
C VAL A 205 21.49 7.68 16.93
N GLY A 206 20.82 7.25 15.86
CA GLY A 206 21.39 6.53 14.74
C GLY A 206 21.88 7.47 13.65
N THR A 207 22.96 7.09 12.96
CA THR A 207 23.68 7.95 12.02
C THR A 207 23.81 7.34 10.63
N GLY A 208 23.99 8.19 9.62
CA GLY A 208 24.25 7.78 8.24
C GLY A 208 25.54 6.99 8.04
N VAL A 209 26.46 7.00 9.00
CA VAL A 209 27.73 6.25 8.96
C VAL A 209 27.69 4.93 9.75
N GLY A 210 26.53 4.53 10.27
CA GLY A 210 26.35 3.24 10.93
C GLY A 210 26.66 3.20 12.43
N ASN A 211 26.84 4.35 13.06
CA ASN A 211 27.00 4.46 14.51
C ASN A 211 25.67 4.71 15.21
N VAL A 212 25.57 4.21 16.45
CA VAL A 212 24.52 4.55 17.39
C VAL A 212 25.16 5.21 18.61
N HIS A 213 24.71 6.41 18.92
CA HIS A 213 25.18 7.21 20.05
C HIS A 213 24.11 7.23 21.15
N LEU A 214 24.48 6.94 22.39
CA LEU A 214 23.64 7.17 23.56
C LEU A 214 24.02 8.51 24.19
N ILE A 215 23.08 9.46 24.19
CA ILE A 215 23.27 10.83 24.66
C ILE A 215 22.50 11.04 25.96
N ARG A 216 23.18 11.57 26.98
CA ARG A 216 22.54 12.00 28.24
C ARG A 216 22.16 13.47 28.20
N LEU A 217 20.86 13.76 28.34
CA LEU A 217 20.24 15.06 28.08
C LEU A 217 20.39 16.06 29.26
N HIS A 218 20.19 15.59 30.50
CA HIS A 218 20.10 16.45 31.70
C HIS A 218 21.45 16.80 32.35
N SER A 219 22.58 16.48 31.73
CA SER A 219 23.90 16.85 32.27
C SER A 219 24.37 18.19 31.70
N GLN A 220 24.98 19.05 32.54
CA GLN A 220 25.61 20.30 32.09
C GLN A 220 26.56 20.10 30.91
N GLN A 221 27.23 18.94 30.88
CA GLN A 221 27.96 18.44 29.71
C GLN A 221 27.37 17.09 29.26
N PRO A 222 26.59 17.02 28.16
CA PRO A 222 26.05 15.78 27.63
C PRO A 222 27.17 14.77 27.40
N LYS A 223 27.02 13.56 27.95
CA LYS A 223 27.93 12.44 27.71
C LYS A 223 27.43 11.63 26.52
N VAL A 224 28.37 11.21 25.70
CA VAL A 224 28.14 10.37 24.52
C VAL A 224 28.81 9.03 24.77
N MET A 225 28.03 7.96 24.72
CA MET A 225 28.56 6.60 24.65
C MET A 225 28.33 6.12 23.21
N SER A 226 29.42 5.89 22.48
CA SER A 226 29.37 5.52 21.06
C SER A 226 29.68 4.04 20.90
N GLY A 227 28.81 3.35 20.17
CA GLY A 227 29.08 2.00 19.68
C GLY A 227 28.88 1.96 18.18
N SER A 228 29.76 1.25 17.47
CA SER A 228 29.48 0.90 16.08
C SER A 228 28.39 -0.16 16.08
N ALA A 229 27.21 0.17 15.57
CA ALA A 229 26.09 -0.76 15.51
C ALA A 229 26.24 -1.76 14.36
N THR A 230 27.18 -1.53 13.44
CA THR A 230 27.44 -2.41 12.31
C THR A 230 28.94 -2.61 12.10
N SER A 231 29.35 -3.83 11.82
CA SER A 231 30.73 -4.12 11.38
C SER A 231 31.08 -3.53 10.01
N THR A 232 30.10 -2.94 9.31
CA THR A 232 30.17 -2.57 7.89
C THR A 232 29.93 -1.07 7.62
N ALA A 233 29.86 -0.22 8.64
CA ALA A 233 29.62 1.23 8.51
C ALA A 233 28.36 1.60 7.69
N MET A 234 27.29 0.80 7.81
CA MET A 234 26.05 0.98 7.03
C MET A 234 25.06 1.90 7.75
N PRO A 235 24.35 2.80 7.05
CA PRO A 235 23.40 3.74 7.66
C PRO A 235 22.37 3.07 8.59
N VAL A 236 22.15 3.66 9.77
CA VAL A 236 21.10 3.24 10.70
C VAL A 236 19.86 4.09 10.46
N GLU A 237 18.82 3.51 9.86
CA GLU A 237 17.56 4.22 9.54
C GLU A 237 16.53 4.14 10.67
N TYR A 238 16.62 3.12 11.53
CA TYR A 238 15.72 2.96 12.67
C TYR A 238 16.47 2.47 13.90
N VAL A 239 16.10 3.01 15.06
CA VAL A 239 16.41 2.49 16.39
C VAL A 239 15.10 2.29 17.13
N ALA A 240 14.94 1.17 17.82
CA ALA A 240 13.78 0.93 18.68
C ALA A 240 14.22 0.31 20.01
N VAL A 241 13.83 0.93 21.11
CA VAL A 241 14.21 0.53 22.46
C VAL A 241 13.23 -0.52 23.02
N THR A 242 13.75 -1.43 23.82
CA THR A 242 13.05 -2.48 24.56
C THR A 242 13.62 -2.61 25.96
N ALA A 243 12.96 -3.38 26.82
CA ALA A 243 13.48 -3.66 28.16
C ALA A 243 14.83 -4.41 28.18
N ARG A 244 15.11 -5.24 27.16
CA ARG A 244 16.36 -6.04 27.05
C ARG A 244 17.48 -5.31 26.31
N GLY A 245 17.11 -4.33 25.48
CA GLY A 245 18.03 -3.42 24.82
C GLY A 245 17.43 -2.70 23.65
N PHE A 246 18.07 -2.73 22.48
CA PHE A 246 17.55 -2.01 21.33
C PHE A 246 17.77 -2.74 20.01
N TYR A 247 16.84 -2.51 19.09
CA TYR A 247 16.94 -2.94 17.72
C TYR A 247 17.47 -1.82 16.85
N VAL A 248 18.28 -2.18 15.87
CA VAL A 248 18.70 -1.32 14.76
C VAL A 248 18.31 -1.94 13.43
N ALA A 249 17.91 -1.11 12.49
CA ALA A 249 17.68 -1.51 11.11
C ALA A 249 18.06 -0.37 10.16
N GLY A 250 18.39 -0.69 8.92
CA GLY A 250 18.86 0.33 7.99
C GLY A 250 19.08 -0.12 6.55
N MET A 251 19.98 0.59 5.88
CA MET A 251 20.43 0.25 4.52
C MET A 251 21.35 -0.97 4.53
N ALA A 252 21.42 -1.67 3.39
CA ALA A 252 22.04 -3.00 3.22
C ALA A 252 21.29 -4.14 3.93
N GLY A 253 20.00 -3.93 4.15
CA GLY A 253 19.02 -4.95 4.49
C GLY A 253 19.39 -5.83 5.68
N TYR A 254 19.40 -5.29 6.89
CA TYR A 254 19.49 -6.10 8.11
C TYR A 254 18.63 -5.56 9.25
N VAL A 255 18.35 -6.45 10.20
CA VAL A 255 17.81 -6.13 11.53
C VAL A 255 18.76 -6.73 12.56
N ALA A 256 19.19 -5.94 13.54
CA ALA A 256 20.09 -6.41 14.60
C ALA A 256 19.58 -6.03 15.99
N LEU A 257 19.82 -6.92 16.95
CA LEU A 257 19.48 -6.79 18.36
C LEU A 257 20.75 -6.57 19.18
N PHE A 258 20.73 -5.52 19.97
CA PHE A 258 21.74 -5.20 20.97
C PHE A 258 21.14 -5.37 22.35
N GLU A 259 21.73 -6.24 23.17
CA GLU A 259 21.27 -6.48 24.54
C GLU A 259 22.19 -5.83 25.57
N LYS A 260 21.59 -5.42 26.69
CA LYS A 260 22.29 -4.73 27.77
C LYS A 260 23.24 -5.70 28.45
N THR A 261 24.52 -5.38 28.50
CA THR A 261 25.50 -6.17 29.27
C THR A 261 25.77 -5.53 30.62
N SER A 262 25.88 -4.21 30.65
CA SER A 262 26.13 -3.39 31.84
C SER A 262 25.46 -2.02 31.67
N VAL A 263 25.53 -1.16 32.69
CA VAL A 263 24.98 0.19 32.61
C VAL A 263 25.75 1.00 31.55
N GLY A 264 25.12 1.26 30.40
CA GLY A 264 25.70 2.03 29.31
C GLY A 264 26.41 1.19 28.25
N ASP A 265 26.59 -0.12 28.46
CA ASP A 265 27.22 -1.03 27.51
C ASP A 265 26.21 -2.00 26.90
N TRP A 266 26.41 -2.23 25.61
CA TRP A 266 25.52 -3.02 24.78
C TRP A 266 26.34 -3.91 23.87
N LYS A 267 25.88 -5.15 23.69
CA LYS A 267 26.53 -6.11 22.80
C LYS A 267 25.56 -6.52 21.70
N LEU A 268 26.07 -6.59 20.47
CA LEU A 268 25.36 -7.25 19.38
C LEU A 268 25.18 -8.71 19.74
N THR A 269 23.93 -9.14 19.97
CA THR A 269 23.63 -10.54 20.29
C THR A 269 23.02 -11.28 19.14
N ARG A 270 22.20 -10.61 18.30
CA ARG A 270 21.59 -11.25 17.13
C ARG A 270 21.56 -10.31 15.91
N ARG A 271 21.67 -10.87 14.71
CA ARG A 271 21.54 -10.15 13.43
C ARG A 271 20.90 -11.07 12.40
N ILE A 272 19.98 -10.52 11.61
CA ILE A 272 19.42 -11.20 10.44
C ILE A 272 19.46 -10.29 9.23
N LEU A 273 19.81 -10.86 8.07
CA LEU A 273 19.80 -10.17 6.78
C LEU A 273 18.42 -10.31 6.13
N LEU A 274 17.88 -9.22 5.59
CA LEU A 274 16.58 -9.21 4.91
C LEU A 274 16.51 -10.28 3.82
N PRO A 275 15.29 -10.77 3.49
CA PRO A 275 15.09 -11.70 2.39
C PRO A 275 15.66 -11.17 1.06
N ASP A 276 16.02 -12.10 0.16
CA ASP A 276 16.57 -11.78 -1.15
C ASP A 276 15.69 -10.77 -1.92
N GLY A 277 16.34 -9.75 -2.48
CA GLY A 277 15.68 -8.68 -3.23
C GLY A 277 15.25 -7.47 -2.40
N CYS A 278 15.36 -7.52 -1.07
CA CYS A 278 15.17 -6.36 -0.19
C CYS A 278 16.52 -5.68 0.13
N GLU A 279 16.60 -4.35 -0.01
CA GLU A 279 17.84 -3.58 0.19
C GLU A 279 17.77 -2.64 1.39
N LYS A 280 16.56 -2.17 1.74
CA LYS A 280 16.35 -1.15 2.77
C LYS A 280 15.15 -1.48 3.63
N VAL A 281 15.28 -1.30 4.95
CA VAL A 281 14.11 -1.21 5.84
C VAL A 281 13.51 0.19 5.75
N SER A 282 12.22 0.30 5.45
CA SER A 282 11.47 1.55 5.31
C SER A 282 10.50 1.83 6.45
N ALA A 283 10.31 0.88 7.36
CA ALA A 283 9.68 1.09 8.67
C ALA A 283 10.02 -0.08 9.60
N MET A 284 10.14 0.19 10.89
CA MET A 284 10.31 -0.83 11.93
C MET A 284 9.40 -0.53 13.12
N SER A 285 8.79 -1.57 13.69
CA SER A 285 8.03 -1.51 14.93
C SER A 285 8.33 -2.74 15.78
N VAL A 286 8.44 -2.54 17.08
CA VAL A 286 8.81 -3.60 18.03
C VAL A 286 7.66 -3.82 19.00
N SER A 287 7.41 -5.09 19.34
CA SER A 287 6.46 -5.46 20.38
C SER A 287 6.85 -4.92 21.76
N LEU A 288 5.87 -4.69 22.64
CA LEU A 288 6.11 -4.22 24.02
C LEU A 288 7.10 -5.10 24.79
N GLY A 289 7.05 -6.42 24.60
CA GLY A 289 7.96 -7.37 25.23
C GLY A 289 9.34 -7.47 24.55
N GLY A 290 9.47 -6.93 23.33
CA GLY A 290 10.67 -7.05 22.51
C GLY A 290 10.86 -8.40 21.83
N ASP A 291 9.88 -9.31 21.91
CA ASP A 291 10.01 -10.69 21.43
C ASP A 291 9.83 -10.83 19.91
N TRP A 292 9.07 -9.92 19.29
CA TRP A 292 8.94 -9.82 17.84
C TRP A 292 9.11 -8.39 17.33
N VAL A 293 9.66 -8.29 16.12
CA VAL A 293 9.85 -7.04 15.37
C VAL A 293 9.12 -7.16 14.04
N ILE A 294 8.29 -6.18 13.70
CA ILE A 294 7.71 -6.06 12.35
C ILE A 294 8.52 -5.02 11.58
N ILE A 295 8.94 -5.40 10.39
CA ILE A 295 9.56 -4.50 9.43
C ILE A 295 8.72 -4.36 8.16
N SER A 296 8.85 -3.21 7.52
CA SER A 296 8.57 -3.04 6.09
C SER A 296 9.90 -2.84 5.38
N ALA A 297 10.14 -3.60 4.31
CA ALA A 297 11.37 -3.54 3.53
C ALA A 297 11.08 -3.29 2.06
N GLU A 298 11.94 -2.50 1.42
CA GLU A 298 11.84 -2.11 0.01
C GLU A 298 12.95 -2.79 -0.81
N GLY A 299 12.61 -3.19 -2.03
CA GLY A 299 13.55 -3.77 -2.99
C GLY A 299 14.21 -2.76 -3.93
N SER A 300 15.21 -3.24 -4.68
CA SER A 300 15.98 -2.43 -5.63
C SER A 300 15.10 -1.85 -6.75
N GLY A 301 15.19 -0.53 -6.99
CA GLY A 301 14.61 0.10 -8.19
C GLY A 301 13.27 0.83 -8.02
N GLY A 302 12.87 1.20 -6.79
CA GLY A 302 11.71 2.08 -6.53
C GLY A 302 10.33 1.50 -6.84
N GLY A 303 10.27 0.31 -7.45
CA GLY A 303 9.06 -0.40 -7.85
C GLY A 303 8.61 -1.46 -6.84
N GLY A 304 8.07 -1.04 -5.70
CA GLY A 304 6.87 -1.66 -5.15
C GLY A 304 6.92 -3.00 -4.42
N THR A 305 8.07 -3.67 -4.23
CA THR A 305 8.08 -4.85 -3.34
C THR A 305 8.26 -4.40 -1.89
N ILE A 306 7.15 -4.16 -1.19
CA ILE A 306 7.14 -4.01 0.27
C ILE A 306 6.98 -5.39 0.90
N ALA A 307 8.07 -5.99 1.37
CA ALA A 307 7.99 -7.17 2.21
C ALA A 307 7.66 -6.74 3.65
N ARG A 308 6.53 -7.19 4.19
CA ARG A 308 6.22 -7.06 5.62
C ARG A 308 6.49 -8.38 6.31
N ALA A 309 7.50 -8.37 7.17
CA ALA A 309 7.94 -9.57 7.84
C ALA A 309 8.02 -9.34 9.35
N ALA A 310 7.64 -10.37 10.10
CA ALA A 310 7.95 -10.49 11.51
C ALA A 310 9.28 -11.20 11.60
N VAL A 311 10.22 -10.56 12.27
CA VAL A 311 11.38 -11.24 12.82
C VAL A 311 10.94 -11.84 14.15
N THR A 312 10.90 -13.16 14.19
CA THR A 312 10.76 -13.92 15.43
C THR A 312 12.10 -14.55 15.76
N TRP A 313 12.54 -14.31 16.99
CA TRP A 313 13.79 -14.85 17.50
C TRP A 313 13.48 -16.19 18.19
N GLY A 314 13.94 -17.30 17.63
CA GLY A 314 13.77 -18.64 18.20
C GLY A 314 14.68 -18.87 19.41
N GLU A 315 14.60 -20.09 19.97
CA GLU A 315 15.58 -20.57 20.95
C GLU A 315 16.96 -20.75 20.26
N GLY A 316 18.03 -20.29 20.89
CA GLY A 316 19.37 -20.29 20.30
C GLY A 316 19.60 -19.22 19.23
N ASP A 317 20.43 -19.54 18.22
CA ASP A 317 20.77 -18.66 17.09
C ASP A 317 19.76 -18.77 15.93
N ASP A 318 18.66 -19.50 16.09
CA ASP A 318 17.63 -19.62 15.05
C ASP A 318 16.88 -18.30 14.92
N VAL A 319 17.09 -17.64 13.78
CA VAL A 319 16.37 -16.43 13.38
C VAL A 319 15.73 -16.69 12.03
N SER A 320 14.44 -16.43 11.93
CA SER A 320 13.73 -16.57 10.67
C SER A 320 12.85 -15.36 10.40
N PHE A 321 12.79 -14.99 9.13
CA PHE A 321 11.74 -14.11 8.65
C PHE A 321 10.48 -14.94 8.44
N SER A 322 9.42 -14.57 9.17
CA SER A 322 8.08 -15.02 8.85
C SER A 322 7.33 -13.88 8.16
N SER A 323 6.76 -14.16 6.99
CA SER A 323 5.89 -13.17 6.35
C SER A 323 4.65 -12.97 7.21
N VAL A 324 4.47 -11.76 7.75
CA VAL A 324 3.26 -11.38 8.53
C VAL A 324 2.07 -11.21 7.60
N THR A 325 2.35 -10.99 6.31
CA THR A 325 1.36 -10.86 5.25
C THR A 325 1.75 -11.68 4.03
N PRO A 326 1.12 -12.84 3.78
CA PRO A 326 0.93 -13.28 2.40
C PRO A 326 -0.14 -12.46 1.66
N LEU A 327 -0.58 -11.32 2.22
CA LEU A 327 -1.91 -10.76 1.97
C LEU A 327 -2.07 -9.85 0.78
N ASN A 328 -1.00 -9.43 0.09
CA ASN A 328 -1.13 -8.59 -1.09
C ASN A 328 -0.24 -9.12 -2.21
N HIS A 329 -0.59 -8.78 -3.44
CA HIS A 329 0.33 -8.92 -4.56
C HIS A 329 1.46 -7.89 -4.46
N THR A 330 2.68 -8.28 -4.81
CA THR A 330 3.86 -7.39 -4.79
C THR A 330 4.12 -6.73 -6.13
N GLN A 331 3.42 -7.17 -7.18
CA GLN A 331 3.46 -6.61 -8.52
C GLN A 331 2.05 -6.48 -9.11
N THR A 332 1.97 -5.88 -10.30
CA THR A 332 0.72 -5.63 -11.03
C THR A 332 -0.18 -6.87 -11.10
N ILE A 333 -1.44 -6.68 -10.72
CA ILE A 333 -2.50 -7.68 -10.88
C ILE A 333 -2.87 -7.75 -12.36
N THR A 334 -2.76 -8.92 -12.95
CA THR A 334 -2.98 -9.17 -14.39
C THR A 334 -4.38 -9.69 -14.69
N GLY A 335 -5.05 -10.30 -13.71
CA GLY A 335 -6.41 -10.79 -13.87
C GLY A 335 -7.14 -10.91 -12.54
N LEU A 336 -8.46 -10.72 -12.58
CA LEU A 336 -9.39 -10.84 -11.47
C LEU A 336 -10.64 -11.59 -11.95
N SER A 337 -11.10 -12.57 -11.19
CA SER A 337 -12.36 -13.26 -11.45
C SER A 337 -13.12 -13.53 -10.15
N VAL A 338 -14.42 -13.24 -10.14
CA VAL A 338 -15.29 -13.37 -8.95
C VAL A 338 -16.24 -14.55 -9.15
N CYS A 339 -16.43 -15.35 -8.11
CA CYS A 339 -17.36 -16.47 -8.15
C CYS A 339 -18.79 -15.99 -7.92
N PRO A 340 -19.75 -16.31 -8.80
CA PRO A 340 -21.15 -15.96 -8.59
C PRO A 340 -21.83 -16.80 -7.49
N ARG A 341 -21.35 -18.02 -7.18
CA ARG A 341 -22.02 -18.95 -6.25
C ARG A 341 -21.33 -19.07 -4.88
N ARG A 342 -20.14 -18.53 -4.73
CA ARG A 342 -19.36 -18.58 -3.48
C ARG A 342 -18.76 -17.20 -3.22
N PRO A 343 -18.53 -16.82 -1.95
CA PRO A 343 -17.97 -15.52 -1.60
C PRO A 343 -16.46 -15.42 -1.87
N ILE A 344 -15.99 -15.92 -3.02
CA ILE A 344 -14.57 -15.97 -3.37
C ILE A 344 -14.25 -15.21 -4.65
N ALA A 345 -13.05 -14.64 -4.69
CA ALA A 345 -12.45 -14.06 -5.89
C ALA A 345 -11.04 -14.61 -6.08
N VAL A 346 -10.56 -14.70 -7.32
CA VAL A 346 -9.18 -15.10 -7.64
C VAL A 346 -8.49 -13.97 -8.37
N THR A 347 -7.28 -13.65 -7.94
CA THR A 347 -6.39 -12.73 -8.63
C THR A 347 -5.13 -13.43 -9.11
N THR A 348 -4.56 -12.91 -10.18
CA THR A 348 -3.26 -13.29 -10.74
C THR A 348 -2.37 -12.06 -10.84
N SER A 349 -1.06 -12.24 -10.72
CA SER A 349 -0.10 -11.13 -10.78
C SER A 349 1.21 -11.54 -11.44
N LEU A 350 1.95 -10.53 -11.89
CA LEU A 350 3.34 -10.65 -12.34
C LEU A 350 4.28 -11.12 -11.23
N ASP A 351 3.86 -11.06 -9.96
CA ASP A 351 4.58 -11.68 -8.83
C ASP A 351 4.58 -13.22 -8.86
N ARG A 352 4.04 -13.81 -9.93
CA ARG A 352 3.96 -15.25 -10.21
C ARG A 352 3.08 -15.99 -9.21
N THR A 353 2.14 -15.31 -8.57
CA THR A 353 1.17 -15.93 -7.68
C THR A 353 -0.26 -15.85 -8.21
N ILE A 354 -1.04 -16.89 -7.89
CA ILE A 354 -2.49 -16.76 -7.81
C ILE A 354 -2.87 -16.61 -6.34
N LYS A 355 -3.86 -15.76 -6.03
CA LYS A 355 -4.40 -15.60 -4.69
C LYS A 355 -5.91 -15.78 -4.72
N VAL A 356 -6.43 -16.56 -3.79
CA VAL A 356 -7.87 -16.80 -3.61
C VAL A 356 -8.33 -16.07 -2.37
N TRP A 357 -9.26 -15.15 -2.55
CA TRP A 357 -9.78 -14.26 -1.51
C TRP A 357 -11.18 -14.63 -1.16
N ASN A 358 -11.55 -14.44 0.10
CA ASN A 358 -12.93 -14.37 0.51
C ASN A 358 -13.31 -12.91 0.71
N TYR A 359 -14.17 -12.40 -0.17
CA TYR A 359 -14.50 -10.98 -0.20
C TYR A 359 -15.54 -10.58 0.86
N VAL A 360 -16.17 -11.55 1.54
CA VAL A 360 -17.09 -11.28 2.65
C VAL A 360 -16.32 -11.17 3.97
N THR A 361 -15.36 -12.07 4.20
CA THR A 361 -14.55 -12.06 5.44
C THR A 361 -13.29 -11.20 5.32
N ALA A 362 -12.97 -10.71 4.12
CA ALA A 362 -11.73 -9.99 3.82
C ALA A 362 -10.46 -10.79 4.18
N THR A 363 -10.47 -12.09 3.89
CA THR A 363 -9.37 -13.01 4.18
C THR A 363 -8.77 -13.57 2.90
N LEU A 364 -7.46 -13.86 2.92
CA LEU A 364 -6.82 -14.70 1.92
C LEU A 364 -7.03 -16.16 2.33
N GLU A 365 -7.76 -16.92 1.52
CA GLU A 365 -7.99 -18.35 1.77
C GLU A 365 -6.69 -19.13 1.54
N PHE A 366 -6.11 -18.99 0.36
CA PHE A 366 -4.77 -19.51 0.04
C PHE A 366 -4.15 -18.77 -1.15
N PHE A 367 -2.87 -19.04 -1.39
CA PHE A 367 -2.17 -18.61 -2.59
C PHE A 367 -1.29 -19.73 -3.11
N LYS A 368 -0.94 -19.67 -4.41
CA LYS A 368 0.02 -20.60 -5.01
C LYS A 368 1.00 -19.83 -5.88
N SER A 369 2.29 -20.10 -5.73
CA SER A 369 3.35 -19.54 -6.57
C SER A 369 3.67 -20.45 -7.75
N PHE A 370 4.16 -19.84 -8.83
CA PHE A 370 4.56 -20.50 -10.06
C PHE A 370 5.95 -20.03 -10.48
N ALA A 371 6.60 -20.80 -11.37
CA ALA A 371 7.88 -20.41 -11.96
C ALA A 371 7.73 -19.27 -12.99
N GLU A 372 6.53 -19.10 -13.55
CA GLU A 372 6.19 -18.17 -14.62
C GLU A 372 5.11 -17.19 -14.18
N GLU A 373 5.04 -16.04 -14.85
CA GLU A 373 4.02 -15.01 -14.61
C GLU A 373 2.64 -15.48 -15.07
N ALA A 374 1.65 -15.33 -14.19
CA ALA A 374 0.25 -15.54 -14.56
C ALA A 374 -0.30 -14.26 -15.21
N LEU A 375 -0.92 -14.40 -16.38
CA LEU A 375 -1.33 -13.28 -17.23
C LEU A 375 -2.86 -13.08 -17.27
N SER A 376 -3.63 -14.11 -16.92
CA SER A 376 -5.09 -14.06 -16.93
C SER A 376 -5.67 -15.15 -16.04
N VAL A 377 -6.90 -14.94 -15.55
CA VAL A 377 -7.61 -15.93 -14.74
C VAL A 377 -9.12 -15.87 -14.95
N ALA A 378 -9.75 -17.04 -15.01
CA ALA A 378 -11.19 -17.19 -14.95
C ALA A 378 -11.56 -18.22 -13.89
N LEU A 379 -12.57 -17.90 -13.09
CA LEU A 379 -13.10 -18.76 -12.05
C LEU A 379 -14.39 -19.43 -12.54
N HIS A 380 -14.47 -20.74 -12.39
CA HIS A 380 -15.68 -21.47 -12.73
C HIS A 380 -16.82 -21.07 -11.79
N PRO A 381 -18.09 -20.96 -12.26
CA PRO A 381 -19.22 -20.54 -11.43
C PRO A 381 -19.44 -21.33 -10.13
N SER A 382 -18.96 -22.56 -10.04
CA SER A 382 -19.01 -23.37 -8.80
C SER A 382 -18.01 -22.95 -7.72
N GLY A 383 -16.95 -22.22 -8.09
CA GLY A 383 -15.81 -21.88 -7.24
C GLY A 383 -14.82 -23.03 -6.98
N LEU A 384 -14.96 -24.16 -7.67
CA LEU A 384 -14.09 -25.34 -7.48
C LEU A 384 -13.01 -25.48 -8.56
N TYR A 385 -13.09 -24.71 -9.64
CA TYR A 385 -12.14 -24.76 -10.74
C TYR A 385 -11.76 -23.36 -11.18
N ALA A 386 -10.53 -23.20 -11.63
CA ALA A 386 -10.06 -21.99 -12.29
C ALA A 386 -9.25 -22.34 -13.54
N VAL A 387 -9.23 -21.44 -14.51
CA VAL A 387 -8.31 -21.49 -15.64
C VAL A 387 -7.37 -20.32 -15.50
N VAL A 388 -6.07 -20.60 -15.52
CA VAL A 388 -5.01 -19.59 -15.40
C VAL A 388 -4.18 -19.59 -16.67
N GLY A 389 -4.02 -18.42 -17.29
CA GLY A 389 -3.18 -18.24 -18.47
C GLY A 389 -1.76 -17.82 -18.13
N PHE A 390 -0.81 -18.44 -18.80
CA PHE A 390 0.62 -18.15 -18.75
C PHE A 390 1.12 -17.73 -20.14
N SER A 391 2.43 -17.56 -20.29
CA SER A 391 3.05 -17.10 -21.53
C SER A 391 2.77 -18.03 -22.73
N ASP A 392 2.78 -19.34 -22.52
CA ASP A 392 2.70 -20.36 -23.58
C ASP A 392 1.61 -21.43 -23.39
N LYS A 393 0.87 -21.36 -22.27
CA LYS A 393 -0.09 -22.38 -21.86
C LYS A 393 -1.24 -21.81 -21.03
N LEU A 394 -2.33 -22.56 -20.99
CA LEU A 394 -3.37 -22.47 -19.98
C LEU A 394 -3.28 -23.66 -19.03
N ARG A 395 -3.54 -23.42 -17.75
CA ARG A 395 -3.72 -24.48 -16.76
C ARG A 395 -5.14 -24.46 -16.24
N VAL A 396 -5.84 -25.57 -16.42
CA VAL A 396 -7.09 -25.86 -15.71
C VAL A 396 -6.69 -26.41 -14.34
N MET A 397 -7.24 -25.82 -13.29
CA MET A 397 -6.89 -26.12 -11.91
C MET A 397 -8.14 -26.42 -11.10
N THR A 398 -8.03 -27.38 -10.20
CA THR A 398 -9.02 -27.64 -9.14
C THR A 398 -8.61 -26.88 -7.89
N LEU A 399 -9.52 -26.06 -7.37
CA LEU A 399 -9.34 -25.30 -6.14
C LEU A 399 -9.77 -26.16 -4.95
N LEU A 400 -8.82 -26.39 -4.04
CA LEU A 400 -9.02 -27.07 -2.78
C LEU A 400 -9.09 -26.03 -1.65
N MET A 401 -9.19 -26.49 -0.41
CA MET A 401 -9.29 -25.62 0.76
C MET A 401 -8.02 -24.75 0.95
N ASP A 402 -6.85 -25.32 0.68
CA ASP A 402 -5.54 -24.74 0.97
C ASP A 402 -4.56 -24.75 -0.22
N ASP A 403 -4.97 -25.25 -1.38
CA ASP A 403 -4.12 -25.34 -2.57
C ASP A 403 -4.94 -25.33 -3.87
N ALA A 404 -4.26 -25.05 -5.00
CA ALA A 404 -4.80 -25.27 -6.34
C ALA A 404 -3.98 -26.34 -7.06
N ARG A 405 -4.64 -27.42 -7.51
CA ARG A 405 -3.97 -28.51 -8.25
C ARG A 405 -4.20 -28.37 -9.74
N VAL A 406 -3.14 -28.43 -10.52
CA VAL A 406 -3.24 -28.47 -11.99
C VAL A 406 -3.85 -29.80 -12.39
N THR A 407 -4.99 -29.75 -13.08
CA THR A 407 -5.68 -30.94 -13.60
C THR A 407 -5.40 -31.15 -15.08
N LYS A 408 -5.31 -30.07 -15.87
CA LYS A 408 -4.98 -30.14 -17.30
C LYS A 408 -4.13 -28.95 -17.73
N GLU A 409 -3.30 -29.17 -18.74
CA GLU A 409 -2.50 -28.14 -19.39
C GLU A 409 -2.85 -28.11 -20.89
N ILE A 410 -3.07 -26.90 -21.42
CA ILE A 410 -3.47 -26.67 -22.81
C ILE A 410 -2.48 -25.69 -23.43
N SER A 411 -1.84 -26.06 -24.53
CA SER A 411 -0.86 -25.20 -25.19
C SER A 411 -1.52 -24.07 -25.99
N ILE A 412 -1.56 -22.87 -25.41
CA ILE A 412 -2.03 -21.64 -26.05
C ILE A 412 -1.06 -20.52 -25.72
N ARG A 413 -0.39 -19.99 -26.73
CA ARG A 413 0.57 -18.89 -26.55
C ARG A 413 -0.13 -17.55 -26.42
N GLY A 414 0.31 -16.76 -25.44
CA GLY A 414 -0.12 -15.39 -25.23
C GLY A 414 -1.57 -15.25 -24.79
N CYS A 415 -2.11 -16.18 -24.01
CA CYS A 415 -3.49 -16.12 -23.54
C CYS A 415 -3.66 -15.06 -22.43
N ARG A 416 -4.07 -13.86 -22.84
CA ARG A 416 -4.27 -12.72 -21.93
C ARG A 416 -5.72 -12.48 -21.53
N GLU A 417 -6.68 -13.13 -22.18
CA GLU A 417 -8.09 -13.04 -21.83
C GLU A 417 -8.68 -14.45 -21.79
N VAL A 418 -9.35 -14.77 -20.67
CA VAL A 418 -10.05 -16.04 -20.47
C VAL A 418 -11.32 -15.77 -19.66
N CYS A 419 -12.42 -16.44 -20.00
CA CYS A 419 -13.65 -16.35 -19.22
C CYS A 419 -14.45 -17.66 -19.28
N PHE A 420 -15.18 -17.95 -18.21
CA PHE A 420 -16.15 -19.04 -18.18
C PHE A 420 -17.52 -18.57 -18.64
N SER A 421 -18.29 -19.48 -19.21
CA SER A 421 -19.74 -19.29 -19.37
C SER A 421 -20.43 -19.28 -18.00
N ASN A 422 -21.60 -18.68 -17.89
CA ASN A 422 -22.37 -18.55 -16.64
C ASN A 422 -22.82 -19.91 -16.09
N GLY A 423 -23.12 -20.86 -16.98
CA GLY A 423 -23.39 -22.26 -16.65
C GLY A 423 -22.14 -23.06 -16.30
N GLY A 424 -20.96 -22.61 -16.75
CA GLY A 424 -19.66 -23.23 -16.49
C GLY A 424 -19.31 -24.42 -17.40
N GLN A 425 -20.16 -24.72 -18.38
CA GLN A 425 -20.00 -25.84 -19.32
C GLN A 425 -18.84 -25.60 -20.30
N ILE A 426 -18.60 -24.33 -20.63
CA ILE A 426 -17.64 -23.87 -21.63
C ILE A 426 -16.77 -22.78 -21.01
N PHE A 427 -15.50 -22.71 -21.43
CA PHE A 427 -14.68 -21.50 -21.26
C PHE A 427 -14.12 -21.05 -22.59
N ALA A 428 -13.95 -19.73 -22.73
CA ALA A 428 -13.33 -19.09 -23.88
C ALA A 428 -11.94 -18.62 -23.50
N ALA A 429 -10.97 -18.85 -24.39
CA ALA A 429 -9.60 -18.39 -24.24
C ALA A 429 -9.17 -17.64 -25.51
N ALA A 430 -8.80 -16.38 -25.36
CA ALA A 430 -8.27 -15.60 -26.47
C ALA A 430 -6.75 -15.66 -26.49
N ASN A 431 -6.20 -16.07 -27.63
CA ASN A 431 -4.86 -15.67 -28.01
C ASN A 431 -4.92 -14.30 -28.71
N ASN A 432 -3.79 -13.84 -29.23
CA ASN A 432 -3.71 -12.52 -29.88
C ASN A 432 -4.89 -12.24 -30.83
N THR A 433 -5.18 -13.09 -31.81
CA THR A 433 -6.15 -12.76 -32.88
C THR A 433 -7.33 -13.72 -32.99
N SER A 434 -7.36 -14.79 -32.19
CA SER A 434 -8.41 -15.80 -32.26
C SER A 434 -8.85 -16.25 -30.88
N ILE A 435 -10.08 -16.73 -30.80
CA ILE A 435 -10.71 -17.15 -29.56
C ILE A 435 -11.03 -18.63 -29.71
N GLN A 436 -10.61 -19.45 -28.76
CA GLN A 436 -10.92 -20.87 -28.73
C GLN A 436 -11.92 -21.15 -27.60
N LEU A 437 -12.94 -21.93 -27.92
CA LEU A 437 -13.93 -22.42 -26.96
C LEU A 437 -13.56 -23.83 -26.56
N PHE A 438 -13.64 -24.13 -25.27
CA PHE A 438 -13.30 -25.43 -24.70
C PHE A 438 -14.44 -25.98 -23.85
N ASN A 439 -14.60 -27.29 -23.87
CA ASN A 439 -15.41 -27.96 -22.87
C ASN A 439 -14.68 -27.93 -21.52
N THR A 440 -15.33 -27.46 -20.46
CA THR A 440 -14.71 -27.31 -19.14
C THR A 440 -14.16 -28.63 -18.57
N TRP A 441 -14.83 -29.75 -18.81
CA TRP A 441 -14.48 -31.03 -18.19
C TRP A 441 -13.50 -31.85 -19.03
N THR A 442 -13.71 -31.91 -20.35
CA THR A 442 -12.79 -32.63 -21.23
C THR A 442 -11.56 -31.79 -21.60
N ALA A 443 -11.64 -30.46 -21.47
CA ALA A 443 -10.64 -29.50 -21.96
C ALA A 443 -10.31 -29.68 -23.45
N GLU A 444 -11.24 -30.28 -24.20
CA GLU A 444 -11.14 -30.42 -25.64
C GLU A 444 -11.68 -29.16 -26.32
N PRO A 445 -11.07 -28.75 -27.44
CA PRO A 445 -11.54 -27.60 -28.21
C PRO A 445 -12.89 -27.92 -28.86
N LEU A 446 -13.86 -27.03 -28.68
CA LEU A 446 -15.20 -27.10 -29.28
C LEU A 446 -15.29 -26.30 -30.59
N ALA A 447 -14.73 -25.08 -30.59
CA ALA A 447 -14.75 -24.20 -31.74
C ALA A 447 -13.57 -23.22 -31.71
N THR A 448 -13.18 -22.72 -32.88
CA THR A 448 -12.21 -21.62 -33.01
C THR A 448 -12.86 -20.46 -33.76
N LEU A 449 -13.03 -19.34 -33.06
CA LEU A 449 -13.61 -18.11 -33.57
C LEU A 449 -12.47 -17.26 -34.14
N LYS A 450 -12.45 -17.08 -35.47
CA LYS A 450 -11.42 -16.33 -36.20
C LYS A 450 -12.06 -15.10 -36.85
N GLY A 451 -11.37 -13.97 -36.80
CA GLY A 451 -11.82 -12.74 -37.46
C GLY A 451 -11.09 -11.49 -36.99
N HIS A 452 -10.65 -11.46 -35.72
CA HIS A 452 -9.88 -10.34 -35.21
C HIS A 452 -8.51 -10.24 -35.93
N ASN A 453 -8.13 -9.01 -36.27
CA ASN A 453 -6.84 -8.69 -36.89
C ASN A 453 -5.85 -8.07 -35.89
N GLY A 454 -6.25 -7.96 -34.63
CA GLY A 454 -5.45 -7.41 -33.54
C GLY A 454 -5.72 -8.14 -32.24
N ARG A 455 -4.98 -7.76 -31.19
CA ARG A 455 -5.12 -8.31 -29.83
C ARG A 455 -6.58 -8.22 -29.33
N VAL A 456 -7.18 -9.36 -29.03
CA VAL A 456 -8.45 -9.44 -28.28
C VAL A 456 -8.21 -9.00 -26.83
N ARG A 457 -9.05 -8.09 -26.33
CA ARG A 457 -8.93 -7.44 -25.01
C ARG A 457 -10.09 -7.72 -24.08
N SER A 458 -11.17 -8.30 -24.59
CA SER A 458 -12.36 -8.58 -23.79
C SER A 458 -13.13 -9.76 -24.36
N LEU A 459 -13.62 -10.60 -23.44
CA LEU A 459 -14.51 -11.73 -23.72
C LEU A 459 -15.66 -11.69 -22.72
N TYR A 460 -16.89 -11.74 -23.21
CA TYR A 460 -18.08 -11.71 -22.37
C TYR A 460 -19.12 -12.70 -22.88
N PHE A 461 -19.46 -13.71 -22.07
CA PHE A 461 -20.63 -14.56 -22.34
C PHE A 461 -21.90 -13.81 -21.96
N THR A 462 -22.89 -13.79 -22.84
CA THR A 462 -24.21 -13.26 -22.50
C THR A 462 -24.83 -14.09 -21.38
N ALA A 463 -25.79 -13.51 -20.65
CA ALA A 463 -26.42 -14.17 -19.50
C ALA A 463 -27.07 -15.53 -19.84
N THR A 464 -27.39 -15.77 -21.11
CA THR A 464 -27.96 -17.01 -21.64
C THR A 464 -26.91 -18.05 -22.08
N ASP A 465 -25.63 -17.69 -22.08
CA ASP A 465 -24.51 -18.45 -22.68
C ASP A 465 -24.66 -18.76 -24.19
N ALA A 466 -25.67 -18.18 -24.86
CA ALA A 466 -25.92 -18.42 -26.28
C ALA A 466 -24.94 -17.66 -27.18
N HIS A 467 -24.47 -16.49 -26.72
CA HIS A 467 -23.56 -15.63 -27.45
C HIS A 467 -22.32 -15.29 -26.64
N LEU A 468 -21.22 -15.08 -27.36
CA LEU A 468 -19.98 -14.52 -26.83
C LEU A 468 -19.74 -13.17 -27.52
N VAL A 469 -19.55 -12.12 -26.74
CA VAL A 469 -19.11 -10.81 -27.22
C VAL A 469 -17.60 -10.73 -27.08
N SER A 470 -16.90 -10.32 -28.13
CA SER A 470 -15.46 -10.04 -28.09
C SER A 470 -15.13 -8.67 -28.62
N ALA A 471 -14.10 -8.04 -28.05
CA ALA A 471 -13.60 -6.75 -28.51
C ALA A 471 -12.07 -6.73 -28.55
N GLY A 472 -11.52 -6.05 -29.56
CA GLY A 472 -10.08 -6.03 -29.82
C GLY A 472 -9.52 -4.65 -30.13
N VAL A 473 -8.19 -4.57 -30.14
CA VAL A 473 -7.44 -3.35 -30.52
C VAL A 473 -7.47 -3.08 -32.03
N ASP A 474 -8.04 -3.99 -32.81
CA ASP A 474 -8.31 -3.82 -34.25
C ASP A 474 -9.55 -2.96 -34.54
N GLY A 475 -10.22 -2.46 -33.49
CA GLY A 475 -11.41 -1.64 -33.60
C GLY A 475 -12.67 -2.42 -33.92
N ALA A 476 -12.63 -3.75 -33.82
CA ALA A 476 -13.78 -4.61 -34.03
C ALA A 476 -14.42 -5.06 -32.70
N ILE A 477 -15.75 -5.10 -32.72
CA ILE A 477 -16.59 -5.80 -31.75
C ILE A 477 -17.33 -6.89 -32.52
N TYR A 478 -17.27 -8.12 -32.03
CA TYR A 478 -17.96 -9.25 -32.64
C TYR A 478 -18.90 -9.91 -31.64
N VAL A 479 -20.07 -10.32 -32.14
CA VAL A 479 -20.98 -11.22 -31.44
C VAL A 479 -20.96 -12.57 -32.15
N TRP A 480 -20.62 -13.60 -31.37
CA TRP A 480 -20.47 -14.97 -31.86
C TRP A 480 -21.60 -15.83 -31.32
N ASN A 481 -22.21 -16.63 -32.19
CA ASN A 481 -23.05 -17.73 -31.76
C ASN A 481 -22.17 -18.85 -31.18
N VAL A 482 -22.35 -19.18 -29.90
CA VAL A 482 -21.52 -20.16 -29.20
C VAL A 482 -21.76 -21.58 -29.73
N ARG A 483 -23.00 -21.92 -30.10
CA ARG A 483 -23.38 -23.25 -30.58
C ARG A 483 -22.88 -23.49 -32.01
N GLU A 484 -23.03 -22.51 -32.89
CA GLU A 484 -22.62 -22.64 -34.30
C GLU A 484 -21.14 -22.32 -34.52
N GLY A 485 -20.49 -21.62 -33.59
CA GLY A 485 -19.11 -21.16 -33.73
C GLY A 485 -18.94 -20.12 -34.86
N LYS A 486 -20.00 -19.37 -35.17
CA LYS A 486 -20.03 -18.39 -36.27
C LYS A 486 -20.27 -16.99 -35.74
N ARG A 487 -19.80 -16.01 -36.49
CA ARG A 487 -20.05 -14.58 -36.25
C ARG A 487 -21.46 -14.24 -36.71
N GLU A 488 -22.26 -13.66 -35.83
CA GLU A 488 -23.63 -13.23 -36.14
C GLU A 488 -23.71 -11.75 -36.46
N SER A 489 -23.00 -10.92 -35.70
CA SER A 489 -22.96 -9.47 -35.92
C SER A 489 -21.57 -8.91 -35.68
N GLU A 490 -21.31 -7.75 -36.28
CA GLU A 490 -20.06 -7.02 -36.11
C GLU A 490 -20.29 -5.52 -36.07
N TYR A 491 -19.48 -4.83 -35.29
CA TYR A 491 -19.37 -3.38 -35.34
C TYR A 491 -17.90 -3.01 -35.41
N ILE A 492 -17.53 -2.26 -36.45
CA ILE A 492 -16.13 -1.93 -36.74
C ILE A 492 -15.96 -0.41 -36.76
N GLN A 493 -15.07 0.06 -35.91
CA GLN A 493 -14.58 1.44 -35.91
C GLN A 493 -13.06 1.44 -35.75
N LYS A 494 -12.35 1.43 -36.88
CA LYS A 494 -10.88 1.26 -36.94
C LYS A 494 -10.07 2.31 -36.19
N SER A 495 -10.65 3.47 -35.90
CA SER A 495 -9.99 4.55 -35.15
C SER A 495 -9.94 4.29 -33.64
N VAL A 496 -10.69 3.32 -33.14
CA VAL A 496 -10.85 3.04 -31.70
C VAL A 496 -10.18 1.73 -31.36
N MET A 497 -9.40 1.70 -30.29
CA MET A 497 -8.89 0.48 -29.69
C MET A 497 -9.79 0.10 -28.51
N TRP A 498 -10.58 -0.95 -28.67
CA TRP A 498 -11.51 -1.38 -27.62
C TRP A 498 -10.78 -1.97 -26.42
N HIS A 499 -11.26 -1.65 -25.22
CA HIS A 499 -10.78 -2.20 -23.96
C HIS A 499 -11.76 -3.26 -23.42
N CYS A 500 -13.05 -2.97 -23.45
CA CYS A 500 -14.08 -3.88 -22.97
C CYS A 500 -15.37 -3.75 -23.79
N ALA A 501 -16.06 -4.88 -24.00
CA ALA A 501 -17.42 -4.89 -24.52
C ALA A 501 -18.24 -5.97 -23.80
N ILE A 502 -19.48 -5.64 -23.46
CA ILE A 502 -20.43 -6.55 -22.81
C ILE A 502 -21.80 -6.46 -23.47
N GLY A 503 -22.57 -7.54 -23.43
CA GLY A 503 -23.86 -7.65 -24.09
C GLY A 503 -25.04 -7.80 -23.13
N ASN A 504 -26.22 -7.46 -23.63
CA ASN A 504 -27.49 -7.86 -23.04
C ASN A 504 -27.72 -9.38 -23.19
N PRO A 505 -28.75 -9.98 -22.55
CA PRO A 505 -28.96 -11.43 -22.56
C PRO A 505 -29.13 -12.07 -23.95
N ASP A 506 -29.67 -11.34 -24.93
CA ASP A 506 -29.89 -11.82 -26.31
C ASP A 506 -28.72 -11.50 -27.27
N GLY A 507 -27.70 -10.78 -26.80
CA GLY A 507 -26.52 -10.42 -27.59
C GLY A 507 -26.77 -9.37 -28.68
N LYS A 508 -27.98 -8.82 -28.81
CA LYS A 508 -28.30 -7.82 -29.84
C LYS A 508 -27.76 -6.45 -29.51
N THR A 509 -27.76 -6.09 -28.23
CA THR A 509 -27.26 -4.81 -27.73
C THR A 509 -25.97 -5.03 -26.96
N VAL A 510 -24.93 -4.29 -27.35
CA VAL A 510 -23.59 -4.35 -26.78
C VAL A 510 -23.19 -2.96 -26.30
N TRP A 511 -22.66 -2.89 -25.08
CA TRP A 511 -22.00 -1.69 -24.55
C TRP A 511 -20.49 -1.88 -24.63
N ALA A 512 -19.79 -0.88 -25.14
CA ALA A 512 -18.34 -0.96 -25.34
C ALA A 512 -17.63 0.34 -24.98
N VAL A 513 -16.38 0.18 -24.55
CA VAL A 513 -15.48 1.27 -24.16
C VAL A 513 -14.09 1.03 -24.73
N GLY A 514 -13.44 2.12 -25.16
CA GLY A 514 -12.10 2.11 -25.72
C GLY A 514 -11.26 3.31 -25.31
N ASN A 515 -10.18 3.53 -26.04
CA ASN A 515 -9.24 4.64 -25.81
C ASN A 515 -9.78 6.03 -26.21
N ASP A 516 -10.95 6.09 -26.83
CA ASP A 516 -11.60 7.32 -27.30
C ASP A 516 -12.44 8.02 -26.22
N LYS A 517 -12.39 7.51 -24.98
CA LYS A 517 -13.09 8.08 -23.81
C LYS A 517 -14.61 8.17 -24.00
N THR A 518 -15.20 7.26 -24.77
CA THR A 518 -16.66 7.20 -24.93
C THR A 518 -17.18 5.84 -24.51
N LEU A 519 -18.39 5.84 -23.95
CA LEU A 519 -19.21 4.64 -23.77
C LEU A 519 -20.19 4.57 -24.92
N LYS A 520 -20.14 3.49 -25.70
CA LYS A 520 -21.01 3.28 -26.86
C LYS A 520 -21.98 2.15 -26.63
N GLU A 521 -23.23 2.38 -27.02
CA GLU A 521 -24.28 1.37 -27.13
C GLU A 521 -24.49 1.07 -28.61
N VAL A 522 -24.24 -0.19 -28.98
CA VAL A 522 -24.36 -0.70 -30.32
C VAL A 522 -25.48 -1.73 -30.33
N SER A 523 -26.46 -1.57 -31.22
CA SER A 523 -27.53 -2.55 -31.43
C SER A 523 -27.63 -2.88 -32.91
N ASP A 524 -27.78 -4.16 -33.23
CA ASP A 524 -27.97 -4.64 -34.61
C ASP A 524 -26.88 -4.10 -35.57
N SER A 525 -25.63 -4.09 -35.12
CA SER A 525 -24.45 -3.59 -35.86
C SER A 525 -24.44 -2.07 -36.13
N MET A 526 -25.31 -1.31 -35.47
CA MET A 526 -25.37 0.15 -35.58
C MET A 526 -25.12 0.82 -34.23
N LEU A 527 -24.48 1.99 -34.26
CA LEU A 527 -24.32 2.83 -33.08
C LEU A 527 -25.67 3.48 -32.75
N ILE A 528 -26.17 3.23 -31.54
CA ILE A 528 -27.43 3.78 -31.05
C ILE A 528 -27.19 4.99 -30.16
N LYS A 529 -26.19 4.89 -29.27
CA LYS A 529 -25.88 5.94 -28.31
C LYS A 529 -24.39 6.02 -28.06
N GLU A 530 -23.92 7.25 -27.86
CA GLU A 530 -22.55 7.56 -27.49
C GLU A 530 -22.58 8.54 -26.31
N LEU A 531 -21.81 8.23 -25.28
CA LEU A 531 -21.66 9.05 -24.09
C LEU A 531 -20.18 9.41 -23.92
N GLU A 532 -19.87 10.69 -24.06
CA GLU A 532 -18.52 11.21 -23.85
C GLU A 532 -18.17 11.23 -22.36
N CYS A 533 -16.97 10.74 -22.03
CA CYS A 533 -16.45 10.63 -20.69
C CYS A 533 -15.17 11.48 -20.57
N ASN A 534 -14.92 12.05 -19.40
CA ASN A 534 -13.71 12.86 -19.17
C ASN A 534 -12.42 12.02 -19.12
N THR A 535 -12.56 10.72 -18.87
CA THR A 535 -11.44 9.77 -18.74
C THR A 535 -11.69 8.49 -19.51
N THR A 536 -10.63 7.73 -19.74
CA THR A 536 -10.69 6.45 -20.45
C THR A 536 -11.31 5.40 -19.55
N LEU A 537 -12.34 4.73 -20.07
CA LEU A 537 -12.99 3.60 -19.39
C LEU A 537 -12.29 2.29 -19.80
N THR A 538 -12.00 1.42 -18.84
CA THR A 538 -11.16 0.23 -19.05
C THR A 538 -11.93 -1.09 -19.00
N GLN A 539 -12.97 -1.19 -18.17
CA GLN A 539 -13.75 -2.41 -17.98
C GLN A 539 -15.22 -2.06 -17.74
N LEU A 540 -16.13 -2.90 -18.23
CA LEU A 540 -17.56 -2.80 -17.98
C LEU A 540 -18.07 -4.04 -17.24
N VAL A 541 -19.02 -3.85 -16.33
CA VAL A 541 -19.74 -4.94 -15.65
C VAL A 541 -21.21 -4.59 -15.58
N LEU A 542 -22.07 -5.50 -16.05
CA LEU A 542 -23.52 -5.38 -15.94
C LEU A 542 -24.01 -6.06 -14.66
N SER A 543 -24.95 -5.44 -13.96
CA SER A 543 -25.64 -6.09 -12.85
C SER A 543 -26.41 -7.33 -13.33
N HIS A 544 -26.61 -8.32 -12.46
CA HIS A 544 -27.44 -9.49 -12.79
C HIS A 544 -28.88 -9.12 -13.22
N THR A 545 -29.38 -7.98 -12.76
CA THR A 545 -30.69 -7.44 -13.14
C THR A 545 -30.71 -6.75 -14.51
N GLY A 546 -29.55 -6.48 -15.11
CA GLY A 546 -29.40 -5.71 -16.35
C GLY A 546 -29.71 -4.20 -16.20
N ARG A 547 -29.94 -3.71 -14.98
CA ARG A 547 -30.39 -2.33 -14.72
C ARG A 547 -29.27 -1.36 -14.40
N MET A 548 -28.10 -1.85 -14.03
CA MET A 548 -26.95 -1.03 -13.66
C MET A 548 -25.73 -1.47 -14.45
N LEU A 549 -25.05 -0.50 -15.05
CA LEU A 549 -23.78 -0.68 -15.73
C LEU A 549 -22.69 0.02 -14.91
N PHE A 550 -21.65 -0.73 -14.56
CA PHE A 550 -20.48 -0.22 -13.85
C PHE A 550 -19.32 -0.13 -14.84
N ALA A 551 -18.55 0.95 -14.77
CA ALA A 551 -17.37 1.17 -15.60
C ALA A 551 -16.13 1.46 -14.75
N GLY A 552 -15.03 0.78 -15.05
CA GLY A 552 -13.71 1.04 -14.46
C GLY A 552 -12.99 2.18 -15.18
N LEU A 553 -12.16 2.93 -14.45
CA LEU A 553 -11.41 4.08 -14.95
C LEU A 553 -9.92 3.71 -15.11
N SER A 554 -9.24 4.26 -16.12
CA SER A 554 -7.78 4.06 -16.30
C SER A 554 -6.93 4.84 -15.29
N SER A 555 -7.49 5.90 -14.71
CA SER A 555 -6.84 6.78 -13.75
C SER A 555 -7.89 7.32 -12.78
N HIS A 556 -7.47 7.54 -11.53
CA HIS A 556 -8.26 8.28 -10.55
C HIS A 556 -8.27 9.77 -10.97
N TYR A 557 -9.30 10.18 -11.70
CA TYR A 557 -9.68 11.59 -11.79
C TYR A 557 -11.07 11.73 -11.19
N SER A 558 -11.14 12.49 -10.11
CA SER A 558 -12.34 13.18 -9.65
C SER A 558 -11.96 14.63 -9.43
#